data_AF-U2CG28-F1
#
_entry.id   AF-U2CG28-F1
#
_cell.length_a   1.000
_cell.length_b   1.000
_cell.length_c   1.000
_cell.angle_alpha   90.00
_cell.angle_beta   90.00
_cell.angle_gamma   90.00
#
_symmetry.space_group_name_H-M   'P 1'
#
loop_
_entity.id
_entity.type
_entity.pdbx_description
1 polymer ?
#
loop_
_entity_poly.entity_id
_entity_poly.type
_entity_poly.pdbx_seq_one_letter_code
_entity_poly.pdbx_strand_id
1 'polypeptide(L)'
;AKDIVKMKASVFMLKVIQFAGALLAPLFSILLVVAIPVVIIFFLLYCSPLGAFMPNPSEENPTVRDVLSGYYMDFNTKLGQNGEDGAVTYLHEKNGNYVSNYYDTLMVYMVKYGTGDMGVDMDQRHKDKLKEIFDEMNSFENTTITTTIKAGESLGNVVTSGYCQCSICCGQWAGGPTASGVMPKPD
;
A
#
# COMPACT_ATOMS: atom_id res chain seq x y z
N ALA A 1 -40.66 65.57 -33.09
CA ALA A 1 -41.20 65.10 -31.80
C ALA A 1 -40.70 63.69 -31.42
N LYS A 2 -40.79 62.71 -32.32
CA LYS A 2 -40.41 61.30 -32.07
C LYS A 2 -38.94 61.10 -31.64
N ASP A 3 -38.01 61.85 -32.21
CA ASP A 3 -36.57 61.70 -31.90
C ASP A 3 -36.15 62.31 -30.56
N ILE A 4 -36.80 63.40 -30.15
CA ILE A 4 -36.55 64.05 -28.84
C ILE A 4 -37.05 63.17 -27.69
N VAL A 5 -38.19 62.48 -27.89
CA VAL A 5 -38.74 61.53 -26.90
C VAL A 5 -37.85 60.28 -26.80
N LYS A 6 -37.35 59.75 -27.92
CA LYS A 6 -36.37 58.65 -27.91
C LYS A 6 -35.06 59.03 -27.22
N MET A 7 -34.54 60.23 -27.46
CA MET A 7 -33.32 60.71 -26.81
C MET A 7 -33.49 60.85 -25.30
N LYS A 8 -34.60 61.44 -24.83
CA LYS A 8 -34.89 61.57 -23.39
C LYS A 8 -35.10 60.21 -22.70
N ALA A 9 -35.78 59.27 -23.36
CA ALA A 9 -35.94 57.91 -22.85
C ALA A 9 -34.60 57.15 -22.76
N SER A 10 -33.71 57.33 -23.74
CA SER A 10 -32.37 56.74 -23.75
C SER A 10 -31.49 57.27 -22.62
N VAL A 11 -31.49 58.59 -22.37
CA VAL A 11 -30.75 59.22 -21.26
C VAL A 11 -31.27 58.77 -19.90
N PHE A 12 -32.60 58.60 -19.76
CA PHE A 12 -33.19 58.09 -18.53
C PHE A 12 -32.82 56.62 -18.27
N MET A 13 -32.87 55.79 -19.31
CA MET A 13 -32.46 54.38 -19.21
C MET A 13 -30.97 54.25 -18.84
N LEU A 14 -30.10 55.09 -19.41
CA LEU A 14 -28.68 55.14 -19.05
C LEU A 14 -28.46 55.52 -17.58
N LYS A 15 -29.22 56.47 -17.03
CA LYS A 15 -29.14 56.81 -15.59
C LYS A 15 -29.59 55.67 -14.68
N VAL A 16 -30.63 54.93 -15.06
CA VAL A 16 -31.10 53.75 -14.31
C VAL A 16 -30.03 52.66 -14.34
N ILE A 17 -29.42 52.40 -15.49
CA ILE A 17 -28.32 51.42 -15.64
C ILE A 17 -27.09 51.86 -14.82
N GLN A 18 -26.74 53.15 -14.83
CA GLN A 18 -25.63 53.67 -14.02
C GLN A 18 -25.88 53.52 -12.52
N PHE A 19 -27.10 53.80 -12.06
CA PHE A 19 -27.46 53.66 -10.64
C PHE A 19 -27.51 52.20 -10.20
N ALA A 20 -28.10 51.32 -11.03
CA ALA A 20 -28.12 49.88 -10.79
C ALA A 20 -26.71 49.29 -10.81
N GLY A 21 -25.86 49.72 -11.76
CA GLY A 21 -24.46 49.33 -11.85
C GLY A 21 -23.66 49.79 -10.63
N ALA A 22 -23.86 51.03 -10.16
CA ALA A 22 -23.19 51.55 -8.96
C ALA A 22 -23.54 50.78 -7.68
N LEU A 23 -24.75 50.20 -7.60
CA LEU A 23 -25.18 49.37 -6.48
C LEU A 23 -24.71 47.90 -6.61
N LEU A 24 -24.81 47.33 -7.81
CA LEU A 24 -24.47 45.91 -8.07
C LEU A 24 -22.97 45.66 -8.18
N ALA A 25 -22.19 46.61 -8.72
CA ALA A 25 -20.75 46.48 -8.87
C ALA A 25 -20.00 46.22 -7.54
N PRO A 26 -20.24 46.96 -6.44
CA PRO A 26 -19.57 46.67 -5.17
C PRO A 26 -20.01 45.34 -4.57
N LEU A 27 -21.30 44.97 -4.67
CA LEU A 27 -21.79 43.67 -4.20
C LEU A 27 -21.12 42.51 -4.94
N PHE A 28 -21.01 42.60 -6.26
CA PHE A 28 -20.31 41.60 -7.08
C PHE A 28 -18.80 41.59 -6.80
N SER A 29 -18.19 42.75 -6.54
CA SER A 29 -16.78 42.84 -6.18
C SER A 29 -16.48 42.16 -4.85
N ILE A 30 -17.35 42.31 -3.83
CA ILE A 30 -17.22 41.60 -2.56
C ILE A 30 -17.35 40.08 -2.78
N LEU A 31 -18.32 39.65 -3.59
CA LEU A 31 -18.47 38.24 -3.95
C LEU A 31 -17.19 37.68 -4.57
N LEU A 32 -16.58 38.39 -5.52
CA LEU A 32 -15.32 37.97 -6.15
C LEU A 32 -14.16 37.94 -5.15
N VAL A 33 -14.04 38.94 -4.29
CA VAL A 33 -12.99 38.98 -3.24
C VAL A 33 -13.10 37.81 -2.26
N VAL A 34 -14.30 37.29 -2.01
CA VAL A 34 -14.50 36.10 -1.18
C VAL A 34 -14.33 34.80 -1.97
N ALA A 35 -14.87 34.73 -3.19
CA ALA A 35 -14.85 33.52 -3.99
C ALA A 35 -13.44 33.17 -4.50
N ILE A 36 -12.66 34.16 -4.93
CA ILE A 36 -11.32 33.95 -5.51
C ILE A 36 -10.38 33.25 -4.51
N PRO A 37 -10.22 33.72 -3.26
CA PRO A 37 -9.40 33.03 -2.27
C PRO A 37 -9.85 31.59 -2.00
N VAL A 38 -11.17 31.33 -1.95
CA VAL A 38 -11.68 29.97 -1.72
C VAL A 38 -11.27 29.04 -2.86
N VAL A 39 -11.41 29.47 -4.11
CA VAL A 39 -10.98 28.68 -5.28
C VAL A 39 -9.47 28.47 -5.27
N ILE A 40 -8.69 29.48 -4.93
CA ILE A 40 -7.22 29.38 -4.85
C ILE A 40 -6.81 28.39 -3.75
N ILE A 41 -7.38 28.49 -2.55
CA ILE A 41 -7.09 27.57 -1.44
C ILE A 41 -7.47 26.14 -1.84
N PHE A 42 -8.62 25.96 -2.49
CA PHE A 42 -9.04 24.66 -2.99
C PHE A 42 -8.02 24.08 -3.98
N PHE A 43 -7.62 24.83 -5.00
CA PHE A 43 -6.58 24.40 -5.95
C PHE A 43 -5.24 24.10 -5.26
N LEU A 44 -4.80 24.96 -4.34
CA LEU A 44 -3.54 24.75 -3.63
C LEU A 44 -3.58 23.48 -2.78
N LEU A 45 -4.69 23.19 -2.10
CA LEU A 45 -4.79 21.99 -1.27
C LEU A 45 -4.88 20.72 -2.12
N TYR A 46 -5.74 20.70 -3.14
CA TYR A 46 -6.00 19.51 -3.97
C TYR A 46 -4.92 19.20 -5.01
N CYS A 47 -4.16 20.21 -5.46
CA CYS A 47 -2.99 20.02 -6.32
C CYS A 47 -1.68 19.84 -5.53
N SER A 48 -1.77 19.76 -4.20
CA SER A 48 -0.62 19.48 -3.32
C SER A 48 -0.66 18.05 -2.78
N PRO A 49 0.46 17.57 -2.21
CA PRO A 49 0.50 16.29 -1.51
C PRO A 49 -0.53 16.13 -0.38
N LEU A 50 -1.09 17.24 0.14
CA LEU A 50 -2.14 17.20 1.17
C LEU A 50 -3.49 16.72 0.62
N GLY A 51 -3.71 16.77 -0.70
CA GLY A 51 -4.93 16.29 -1.34
C GLY A 51 -5.21 14.81 -1.06
N ALA A 52 -4.17 14.00 -0.83
CA ALA A 52 -4.26 12.59 -0.44
C ALA A 52 -5.16 12.31 0.78
N PHE A 53 -5.27 13.29 1.67
CA PHE A 53 -5.98 13.19 2.94
C PHE A 53 -7.35 13.87 2.91
N MET A 54 -7.69 14.51 1.80
CA MET A 54 -8.95 15.20 1.60
C MET A 54 -9.98 14.30 0.92
N PRO A 55 -11.28 14.52 1.15
CA PRO A 55 -12.32 13.80 0.43
C PRO A 55 -12.21 14.08 -1.07
N ASN A 56 -12.48 13.06 -1.90
CA ASN A 56 -12.48 13.23 -3.36
C ASN A 56 -13.53 14.28 -3.74
N PRO A 57 -13.16 15.33 -4.50
CA PRO A 57 -14.12 16.29 -5.02
C PRO A 57 -15.08 15.68 -6.05
N SER A 58 -14.74 14.52 -6.61
CA SER A 58 -15.53 13.77 -7.58
C SER A 58 -16.00 12.45 -6.96
N GLU A 59 -17.30 12.13 -7.05
CA GLU A 59 -17.85 10.86 -6.53
C GLU A 59 -17.57 9.65 -7.44
N GLU A 60 -17.12 9.90 -8.68
CA GLU A 60 -16.98 8.87 -9.71
C GLU A 60 -15.78 7.93 -9.48
N ASN A 61 -14.70 8.45 -8.90
CA ASN A 61 -13.45 7.72 -8.73
C ASN A 61 -13.12 7.50 -7.25
N PRO A 62 -12.52 6.34 -6.91
CA PRO A 62 -12.14 6.06 -5.52
C PRO A 62 -10.99 6.99 -5.08
N THR A 63 -10.79 7.13 -3.77
CA THR A 63 -9.61 7.85 -3.27
C THR A 63 -8.36 6.98 -3.39
N VAL A 64 -7.18 7.61 -3.36
CA VAL A 64 -5.88 6.91 -3.29
C VAL A 64 -5.84 5.92 -2.13
N ARG A 65 -6.48 6.27 -1.00
CA ARG A 65 -6.49 5.45 0.22
C ARG A 65 -7.33 4.19 0.05
N ASP A 66 -8.45 4.29 -0.67
CA ASP A 66 -9.31 3.15 -0.98
C ASP A 66 -8.59 2.17 -1.91
N VAL A 67 -7.95 2.68 -2.97
CA VAL A 67 -7.18 1.85 -3.89
C VAL A 67 -6.00 1.19 -3.18
N LEU A 68 -5.23 1.96 -2.41
CA LEU A 68 -4.07 1.44 -1.69
C LEU A 68 -4.47 0.40 -0.63
N SER A 69 -5.55 0.65 0.12
CA SER A 69 -6.04 -0.32 1.12
C SER A 69 -6.51 -1.62 0.46
N GLY A 70 -7.10 -1.55 -0.74
CA GLY A 70 -7.40 -2.72 -1.56
C GLY A 70 -6.16 -3.55 -1.88
N TYR A 71 -5.06 -2.91 -2.31
CA TYR A 71 -3.80 -3.62 -2.60
C TYR A 71 -3.21 -4.31 -1.36
N TYR A 72 -3.23 -3.66 -0.19
CA TYR A 72 -2.80 -4.30 1.05
C TYR A 72 -3.71 -5.45 1.48
N MET A 73 -5.02 -5.33 1.28
CA MET A 73 -5.96 -6.40 1.59
C MET A 73 -5.68 -7.64 0.73
N ASP A 74 -5.52 -7.46 -0.59
CA ASP A 74 -5.16 -8.53 -1.52
C ASP A 74 -3.81 -9.16 -1.17
N PHE A 75 -2.82 -8.34 -0.80
CA PHE A 75 -1.50 -8.80 -0.40
C PHE A 75 -1.56 -9.62 0.90
N ASN A 76 -2.30 -9.16 1.90
CA ASN A 76 -2.48 -9.87 3.17
C ASN A 76 -3.27 -11.18 2.99
N THR A 77 -4.24 -11.22 2.07
CA THR A 77 -4.93 -12.48 1.73
C THR A 77 -3.96 -13.49 1.09
N LYS A 78 -3.08 -13.05 0.18
CA LYS A 78 -2.05 -13.92 -0.41
C LYS A 78 -1.03 -14.41 0.63
N LEU A 79 -0.69 -13.58 1.60
CA LEU A 79 0.14 -13.97 2.75
C LEU A 79 -0.52 -15.10 3.56
N GLY A 80 -1.80 -14.97 3.89
CA GLY A 80 -2.53 -15.98 4.66
C GLY A 80 -2.65 -17.33 3.93
N GLN A 81 -2.76 -17.32 2.60
CA GLN A 81 -2.84 -18.54 1.79
C GLN A 81 -1.50 -19.26 1.64
N ASN A 82 -0.39 -18.52 1.61
CA ASN A 82 0.97 -19.09 1.50
C ASN A 82 1.63 -19.37 2.86
N GLY A 83 0.99 -18.98 3.97
CA GLY A 83 1.53 -19.03 5.32
C GLY A 83 1.27 -20.31 6.11
N GLU A 84 0.75 -21.37 5.49
CA GLU A 84 0.44 -22.62 6.21
C GLU A 84 1.67 -23.43 6.64
N ASP A 85 2.85 -23.21 6.00
CA ASP A 85 4.08 -23.98 6.30
C ASP A 85 5.37 -23.12 6.41
N GLY A 86 5.31 -21.82 6.12
CA GLY A 86 6.49 -20.95 6.06
C GLY A 86 6.40 -19.78 7.02
N ALA A 87 7.35 -19.66 7.95
CA ALA A 87 7.51 -18.48 8.78
C ALA A 87 7.69 -17.22 7.91
N VAL A 88 6.61 -16.48 7.68
CA VAL A 88 6.67 -15.17 7.01
C VAL A 88 7.48 -14.24 7.90
N THR A 89 8.70 -13.95 7.50
CA THR A 89 9.55 -12.96 8.16
C THR A 89 9.34 -11.63 7.46
N TYR A 90 8.77 -10.66 8.17
CA TYR A 90 8.60 -9.32 7.62
C TYR A 90 9.94 -8.57 7.70
N LEU A 91 10.40 -8.00 6.58
CA LEU A 91 11.63 -7.20 6.56
C LEU A 91 11.55 -5.98 7.50
N HIS A 92 10.34 -5.47 7.73
CA HIS A 92 10.06 -4.40 8.69
C HIS A 92 9.34 -4.94 9.93
N GLU A 93 10.12 -5.53 10.83
CA GLU A 93 9.66 -5.99 12.12
C GLU A 93 10.34 -5.18 13.24
N LYS A 94 9.53 -4.61 14.14
CA LYS A 94 10.03 -3.92 15.33
C LYS A 94 9.56 -4.66 16.56
N ASN A 95 10.49 -5.30 17.27
CA ASN A 95 10.24 -6.05 18.50
C ASN A 95 9.18 -7.17 18.35
N GLY A 96 9.23 -8.00 17.31
CA GLY A 96 8.23 -9.07 17.16
C GLY A 96 6.98 -8.67 16.40
N ASN A 97 6.79 -7.38 16.08
CA ASN A 97 5.57 -6.86 15.50
C ASN A 97 5.81 -6.31 14.09
N TYR A 98 4.94 -6.72 13.17
CA TYR A 98 4.85 -6.18 11.82
C TYR A 98 4.52 -4.68 11.87
N VAL A 99 5.33 -3.86 11.20
CA VAL A 99 5.07 -2.43 11.00
C VAL A 99 4.68 -2.22 9.54
N SER A 100 3.45 -1.76 9.31
CA SER A 100 2.97 -1.49 7.95
C SER A 100 3.66 -0.27 7.35
N ASN A 101 4.16 -0.42 6.12
CA ASN A 101 4.70 0.63 5.25
C ASN A 101 3.60 1.39 4.47
N TYR A 102 2.33 1.35 4.92
CA TYR A 102 1.20 1.98 4.22
C TYR A 102 1.44 3.48 3.95
N TYR A 103 1.84 4.22 4.99
CA TYR A 103 2.08 5.66 4.86
C TYR A 103 3.33 5.97 4.05
N ASP A 104 4.34 5.11 4.11
CA ASP A 104 5.55 5.25 3.29
C ASP A 104 5.19 5.06 1.81
N THR A 105 4.35 4.07 1.50
CA THR A 105 3.84 3.83 0.14
C THR A 105 3.05 5.00 -0.41
N LEU A 106 2.13 5.51 0.41
CA LEU A 106 1.37 6.69 0.06
C LEU A 106 2.29 7.90 -0.16
N MET A 107 3.29 8.11 0.70
CA MET A 107 4.22 9.22 0.57
C MET A 107 5.04 9.10 -0.72
N VAL A 108 5.56 7.92 -1.06
CA VAL A 108 6.39 7.73 -2.27
C VAL A 108 5.58 8.03 -3.52
N TYR A 109 4.31 7.58 -3.54
CA TYR A 109 3.38 7.93 -4.62
C TYR A 109 3.16 9.45 -4.71
N MET A 110 2.91 10.12 -3.59
CA MET A 110 2.67 11.57 -3.57
C MET A 110 3.89 12.39 -3.96
N VAL A 111 5.09 11.95 -3.59
CA VAL A 111 6.34 12.63 -3.98
C VAL A 111 6.62 12.44 -5.48
N LYS A 112 6.40 11.23 -6.01
CA LYS A 112 6.64 10.93 -7.44
C LYS A 112 5.58 11.54 -8.36
N TYR A 113 4.32 11.57 -7.94
CA TYR A 113 3.18 11.84 -8.83
C TYR A 113 2.16 12.85 -8.29
N GLY A 114 2.26 13.30 -7.03
CA GLY A 114 1.30 14.21 -6.39
C GLY A 114 1.56 15.70 -6.61
N THR A 115 2.52 16.08 -7.47
CA THR A 115 2.81 17.50 -7.76
C THR A 115 2.17 17.90 -9.08
N GLY A 116 1.17 18.78 -9.03
CA GLY A 116 0.60 19.44 -10.22
C GLY A 116 -0.51 18.66 -10.94
N ASP A 117 -0.68 17.37 -10.68
CA ASP A 117 -1.87 16.60 -11.05
C ASP A 117 -2.83 16.53 -9.86
N MET A 118 -4.13 16.39 -10.09
CA MET A 118 -5.09 16.11 -9.02
C MET A 118 -4.88 14.68 -8.54
N GLY A 119 -3.83 14.46 -7.74
CA GLY A 119 -3.48 13.16 -7.16
C GLY A 119 -4.51 12.60 -6.17
N VAL A 120 -5.68 13.24 -6.07
CA VAL A 120 -6.86 12.80 -5.32
C VAL A 120 -7.77 11.93 -6.19
N ASP A 121 -7.73 12.11 -7.50
CA ASP A 121 -8.55 11.38 -8.45
C ASP A 121 -7.83 10.12 -8.95
N MET A 122 -8.33 8.94 -8.58
CA MET A 122 -7.75 7.67 -8.99
C MET A 122 -8.29 7.15 -10.32
N ASP A 123 -7.83 7.76 -11.40
CA ASP A 123 -7.99 7.22 -12.75
C ASP A 123 -7.15 5.93 -12.95
N GLN A 124 -7.34 5.24 -14.08
CA GLN A 124 -6.62 4.00 -14.36
C GLN A 124 -5.10 4.20 -14.39
N ARG A 125 -4.62 5.33 -14.90
CA ARG A 125 -3.18 5.64 -14.98
C ARG A 125 -2.57 5.76 -13.60
N HIS A 126 -3.23 6.46 -12.69
CA HIS A 126 -2.79 6.63 -11.32
C HIS A 126 -2.87 5.32 -10.54
N LYS A 127 -3.88 4.48 -10.81
CA LYS A 127 -3.96 3.13 -10.23
C LYS A 127 -2.75 2.29 -10.63
N ASP A 128 -2.38 2.30 -11.91
CA ASP A 128 -1.23 1.55 -12.42
C ASP A 128 0.08 2.04 -11.78
N LYS A 129 0.28 3.36 -11.67
CA LYS A 129 1.45 3.96 -10.99
C LYS A 129 1.51 3.64 -9.50
N LEU A 130 0.37 3.70 -8.81
CA LEU A 130 0.28 3.36 -7.40
C LEU A 130 0.57 1.88 -7.18
N LYS A 131 0.09 1.02 -8.10
CA LYS A 131 0.37 -0.41 -8.08
C LYS A 131 1.84 -0.74 -8.31
N GLU A 132 2.50 -0.04 -9.24
CA GLU A 132 3.94 -0.17 -9.49
C GLU A 132 4.75 0.12 -8.22
N ILE A 133 4.48 1.26 -7.56
CA ILE A 133 5.14 1.62 -6.30
C ILE A 133 4.83 0.61 -5.19
N PHE A 134 3.57 0.16 -5.11
CA PHE A 134 3.17 -0.85 -4.15
C PHE A 134 3.95 -2.16 -4.35
N ASP A 135 4.08 -2.64 -5.58
CA ASP A 135 4.80 -3.87 -5.90
C ASP A 135 6.31 -3.75 -5.68
N GLU A 136 6.89 -2.57 -5.95
CA GLU A 136 8.31 -2.27 -5.70
C GLU A 136 8.64 -2.37 -4.19
N MET A 137 7.71 -1.97 -3.32
CA MET A 137 7.93 -1.94 -1.87
C MET A 137 7.31 -3.11 -1.10
N ASN A 138 6.45 -3.88 -1.74
CA ASN A 138 5.77 -5.04 -1.16
C ASN A 138 5.96 -6.25 -2.08
N SER A 139 7.16 -6.83 -2.03
CA SER A 139 7.54 -8.02 -2.80
C SER A 139 7.78 -9.23 -1.90
N PHE A 140 7.53 -10.42 -2.43
CA PHE A 140 7.92 -11.68 -1.81
C PHE A 140 9.26 -12.13 -2.35
N GLU A 141 10.21 -12.43 -1.46
CA GLU A 141 11.43 -13.13 -1.84
C GLU A 141 11.36 -14.57 -1.31
N ASN A 142 11.11 -15.52 -2.22
CA ASN A 142 11.09 -16.94 -1.87
C ASN A 142 12.52 -17.44 -1.73
N THR A 143 13.08 -17.36 -0.52
CA THR A 143 14.38 -17.96 -0.21
C THR A 143 14.17 -19.37 0.34
N THR A 144 14.49 -20.39 -0.46
CA THR A 144 14.56 -21.77 0.03
C THR A 144 15.88 -21.97 0.79
N ILE A 145 15.82 -22.00 2.12
CA ILE A 145 16.99 -22.33 2.95
C ILE A 145 17.11 -23.86 3.02
N THR A 146 18.00 -24.43 2.21
CA THR A 146 18.36 -25.85 2.33
C THR A 146 19.40 -26.03 3.43
N THR A 147 18.95 -26.29 4.66
CA THR A 147 19.86 -26.64 5.76
C THR A 147 20.36 -28.07 5.54
N THR A 148 21.62 -28.24 5.14
CA THR A 148 22.24 -29.56 5.04
C THR A 148 22.63 -30.00 6.45
N ILE A 149 21.72 -30.71 7.13
CA ILE A 149 22.00 -31.28 8.45
C ILE A 149 22.87 -32.53 8.22
N LYS A 150 24.08 -32.58 8.79
CA LYS A 150 24.84 -33.84 8.78
C LYS A 150 24.02 -34.87 9.54
N ALA A 151 23.87 -36.09 9.01
CA ALA A 151 23.03 -37.14 9.62
C ALA A 151 23.30 -37.34 11.12
N GLY A 152 24.55 -37.14 11.55
CA GLY A 152 24.97 -37.17 12.96
C GLY A 152 24.29 -36.13 13.87
N GLU A 153 23.98 -34.93 13.38
CA GLU A 153 23.30 -33.88 14.16
C GLU A 153 21.78 -34.08 14.22
N SER A 154 21.20 -34.76 13.22
CA SER A 154 19.77 -35.11 13.22
C SER A 154 19.42 -36.28 14.15
N LEU A 155 20.41 -37.09 14.55
CA LEU A 155 20.22 -38.24 15.45
C LEU A 155 20.03 -37.82 16.92
N GLY A 156 20.26 -36.55 17.25
CA GLY A 156 20.20 -36.06 18.62
C GLY A 156 21.35 -36.58 19.48
N ASN A 157 21.23 -36.46 20.80
CA ASN A 157 22.25 -36.94 21.73
C ASN A 157 22.15 -38.47 21.87
N VAL A 158 23.01 -39.21 21.16
CA VAL A 158 23.03 -40.68 21.20
C VAL A 158 24.09 -41.18 22.18
N VAL A 159 23.73 -42.20 22.97
CA VAL A 159 24.69 -42.94 23.80
C VAL A 159 25.12 -44.17 23.03
N THR A 160 26.38 -44.20 22.60
CA THR A 160 26.95 -45.34 21.88
C THR A 160 27.49 -46.37 22.85
N SER A 161 27.02 -47.61 22.75
CA SER A 161 27.61 -48.77 23.43
C SER A 161 28.09 -49.79 22.40
N GLY A 162 29.20 -50.48 22.71
CA GLY A 162 29.68 -51.60 21.91
C GLY A 162 29.06 -52.91 22.39
N TYR A 163 28.81 -53.84 21.48
CA TYR A 163 28.33 -55.19 21.81
C TYR A 163 29.15 -56.24 21.05
N CYS A 164 29.37 -57.41 21.66
CA CYS A 164 29.93 -58.58 20.97
C CYS A 164 28.84 -59.55 20.51
N GLN A 165 29.13 -60.39 19.52
CA GLN A 165 28.24 -61.49 19.11
C GLN A 165 28.09 -62.63 20.15
N CYS A 166 28.58 -62.41 21.36
CA CYS A 166 28.58 -63.33 22.49
C CYS A 166 27.16 -63.47 23.10
N SER A 167 26.88 -64.59 23.77
CA SER A 167 25.57 -64.85 24.41
C SER A 167 25.22 -63.84 25.50
N ILE A 168 26.22 -63.18 26.10
CA ILE A 168 26.03 -62.14 27.12
C ILE A 168 25.43 -60.87 26.51
N CYS A 169 25.86 -60.47 25.31
CA CYS A 169 25.41 -59.24 24.66
C CYS A 169 24.21 -59.46 23.73
N CYS A 170 24.14 -60.60 23.03
CA CYS A 170 23.10 -60.89 22.03
C CYS A 170 22.04 -61.89 22.50
N GLY A 171 22.20 -62.53 23.67
CA GLY A 171 21.24 -63.49 24.21
C GLY A 171 20.96 -64.64 23.24
N GLN A 172 19.68 -64.85 22.91
CA GLN A 172 19.22 -65.87 21.96
C GLN A 172 19.70 -65.63 20.51
N TRP A 173 20.16 -64.41 20.20
CA TRP A 173 20.64 -64.01 18.86
C TRP A 173 22.16 -64.11 18.73
N ALA A 174 22.84 -64.73 19.70
CA ALA A 174 24.28 -64.94 19.64
C ALA A 174 24.67 -65.79 18.42
N GLY A 175 25.70 -65.35 17.69
CA GLY A 175 26.18 -65.99 16.47
C GLY A 175 25.24 -65.88 15.25
N GLY A 176 24.14 -65.13 15.36
CA GLY A 176 23.21 -64.88 14.25
C GLY A 176 23.46 -63.58 13.49
N PRO A 177 22.73 -63.35 12.38
CA PRO A 177 22.78 -62.09 11.64
C PRO A 177 22.21 -60.94 12.47
N THR A 178 22.63 -59.71 12.17
CA THR A 178 22.02 -58.50 12.72
C THR A 178 20.58 -58.31 12.21
N ALA A 179 19.86 -57.31 12.72
CA ALA A 179 18.49 -57.01 12.28
C ALA A 179 18.36 -56.74 10.77
N SER A 180 19.46 -56.37 10.09
CA SER A 180 19.49 -56.20 8.63
C SER A 180 19.71 -57.51 7.85
N GLY A 181 19.86 -58.65 8.54
CA GLY A 181 20.14 -59.95 7.93
C GLY A 181 21.61 -60.19 7.59
N VAL A 182 22.51 -59.25 7.91
CA VAL A 182 23.94 -59.32 7.60
C VAL A 182 24.73 -59.80 8.82
N MET A 183 25.74 -60.64 8.63
CA MET A 183 26.62 -61.05 9.72
C MET A 183 27.45 -59.86 10.25
N PRO A 184 27.55 -59.67 11.57
CA PRO A 184 28.40 -58.63 12.15
C PRO A 184 29.85 -58.81 11.68
N LYS A 185 30.45 -57.74 11.19
CA LYS A 185 31.88 -57.69 10.87
C LYS A 185 32.54 -56.74 11.87
N PRO A 186 33.67 -57.11 12.47
CA PRO A 186 34.49 -56.13 13.15
C PRO A 186 35.07 -55.21 12.08
N ASP A 187 34.89 -53.91 12.27
CA ASP A 187 35.55 -52.85 11.51
C ASP A 187 36.99 -52.66 12.02
#